data_AF-A0A510V7Q9-F1
#
_entry.id   AF-A0A510V7Q9-F1
#
_cell.length_a   1.000
_cell.length_b   1.000
_cell.length_c   1.000
_cell.angle_alpha   90.00
_cell.angle_beta   90.00
_cell.angle_gamma   90.00
#
_symmetry.space_group_name_H-M   'P 1'
#
loop_
_entity.id
_entity.type
_entity.pdbx_description
1 polymer ?
#
loop_
_entity_poly.entity_id
_entity_poly.type
_entity_poly.pdbx_seq_one_letter_code
_entity_poly.pdbx_strand_id
1 'polypeptide(L)'
;MAVGAELSTLQSLYKTFQDKALQAADIKTAVDSGLQSAVWTGKYSDDFRTAWQDYRANLDRLQEALDGAAADVRTNHNNIAQATGEADRI
;
A
#
# COMPACT_ATOMS: atom_id res chain seq x y z
N MET A 1 -20.45 -15.26 -16.33
CA MET A 1 -19.32 -14.30 -16.31
C MET A 1 -18.11 -15.06 -16.83
N ALA A 2 -17.37 -14.49 -17.78
CA ALA A 2 -16.19 -15.15 -18.34
C ALA A 2 -15.02 -15.00 -17.37
N VAL A 3 -14.28 -16.08 -17.11
CA VAL A 3 -13.15 -16.11 -16.16
C VAL A 3 -12.15 -14.96 -16.39
N GLY A 4 -11.87 -14.61 -17.65
CA GLY A 4 -10.99 -13.49 -17.98
C GLY A 4 -11.45 -12.13 -17.40
N ALA A 5 -12.76 -11.90 -17.25
CA ALA A 5 -13.27 -10.69 -16.61
C ALA A 5 -12.94 -10.67 -15.10
N GLU A 6 -13.02 -11.82 -14.41
CA GLU A 6 -12.66 -11.94 -13.00
C GLU A 6 -11.14 -11.83 -12.77
N LEU A 7 -10.33 -12.38 -13.67
CA LEU A 7 -8.87 -12.18 -13.63
C LEU A 7 -8.51 -10.69 -13.78
N SER A 8 -9.15 -9.98 -14.71
CA SER A 8 -8.90 -8.55 -14.92
C SER A 8 -9.27 -7.68 -13.70
N THR A 9 -10.31 -8.02 -12.96
CA THR A 9 -10.70 -7.30 -11.74
C THR A 9 -9.73 -7.60 -10.60
N LEU A 10 -9.29 -8.85 -10.45
CA LEU A 10 -8.25 -9.22 -9.47
C LEU A 10 -6.91 -8.54 -9.77
N GLN A 11 -6.49 -8.47 -11.03
CA GLN A 11 -5.30 -7.72 -11.43
C GLN A 11 -5.42 -6.22 -11.09
N SER A 12 -6.58 -5.63 -11.32
CA SER A 12 -6.83 -4.21 -11.00
C SER A 12 -6.79 -3.96 -9.48
N LEU A 13 -7.34 -4.90 -8.70
CA LEU A 13 -7.30 -4.84 -7.24
C LEU A 13 -5.87 -4.99 -6.71
N TYR A 14 -5.09 -5.91 -7.27
CA TYR A 14 -3.67 -6.08 -6.95
C TYR A 14 -2.87 -4.79 -7.15
N LYS A 15 -3.02 -4.15 -8.32
CA LYS A 15 -2.38 -2.86 -8.63
C LYS A 15 -2.80 -1.77 -7.64
N THR A 16 -4.09 -1.72 -7.30
CA THR A 16 -4.61 -0.77 -6.31
C THR A 16 -3.92 -0.93 -4.96
N PHE A 17 -3.77 -2.17 -4.47
CA PHE A 17 -3.08 -2.41 -3.19
C PHE A 17 -1.61 -2.00 -3.25
N GLN A 18 -0.89 -2.33 -4.31
CA GLN A 18 0.50 -1.90 -4.48
C GLN A 18 0.65 -0.37 -4.54
N ASP A 19 -0.17 0.30 -5.34
CA ASP A 19 -0.13 1.75 -5.47
C ASP A 19 -0.40 2.44 -4.12
N LYS A 20 -1.33 1.89 -3.32
CA LYS A 20 -1.63 2.45 -1.99
C LYS A 20 -0.56 2.12 -0.95
N ALA A 21 0.08 0.97 -1.02
CA ALA A 21 1.21 0.62 -0.16
C ALA A 21 2.38 1.59 -0.41
N LEU A 22 2.72 1.84 -1.68
CA LEU A 22 3.74 2.82 -2.07
C LEU A 22 3.38 4.23 -1.61
N GLN A 23 2.13 4.67 -1.79
CA GLN A 23 1.69 5.99 -1.33
C GLN A 23 1.81 6.15 0.19
N ALA A 24 1.54 5.09 0.97
CA ALA A 24 1.73 5.14 2.43
C ALA A 24 3.21 5.35 2.80
N ALA A 25 4.12 4.64 2.13
CA ALA A 25 5.57 4.79 2.29
C ALA A 25 6.07 6.19 1.86
N ASP A 26 5.53 6.72 0.76
CA ASP A 26 5.88 8.04 0.23
C ASP A 26 5.43 9.16 1.17
N ILE A 27 4.21 9.09 1.71
CA ILE A 27 3.73 10.04 2.71
C ILE A 27 4.67 10.06 3.91
N LYS A 28 5.03 8.88 4.43
CA LYS A 28 5.94 8.77 5.57
C LYS A 28 7.29 9.42 5.26
N THR A 29 7.90 9.06 4.13
CA THR A 29 9.22 9.58 3.71
C THR A 29 9.20 11.09 3.48
N ALA A 30 8.17 11.61 2.82
CA ALA A 30 8.05 13.03 2.50
C ALA A 30 7.87 13.89 3.77
N VAL A 31 7.03 13.44 4.71
CA VAL A 31 6.82 14.14 5.98
C VAL A 31 8.08 14.07 6.86
N ASP A 32 8.72 12.90 6.98
CA ASP A 32 9.97 12.77 7.74
C ASP A 32 11.06 13.71 7.18
N SER A 33 11.21 13.75 5.85
CA SER A 33 12.18 14.65 5.19
C SER A 33 11.84 16.13 5.41
N GLY A 34 10.55 16.49 5.36
CA GLY A 34 10.08 17.85 5.64
C GLY A 34 10.35 18.27 7.09
N LEU A 35 10.09 17.38 8.05
CA LEU A 35 10.33 17.63 9.48
C LEU A 35 11.82 17.79 9.82
N GLN A 36 12.69 17.05 9.13
CA GLN A 36 14.14 17.12 9.33
C GLN A 36 14.77 18.35 8.67
N SER A 37 14.22 18.83 7.56
CA SER A 37 14.77 19.97 6.81
C SER A 37 14.27 21.33 7.28
N ALA A 38 13.11 21.39 7.95
CA ALA A 38 12.52 22.64 8.40
C ALA A 38 13.00 23.06 9.81
N VAL A 39 13.43 24.31 9.95
CA VAL A 39 13.62 24.96 11.27
C VAL A 39 12.26 25.43 11.79
N TRP A 40 11.44 24.48 12.23
CA TRP A 40 10.14 24.72 12.85
C TRP A 40 10.18 24.31 14.32
N THR A 41 10.18 25.31 15.21
CA THR A 41 10.35 25.13 16.66
C THR A 41 9.19 25.75 17.44
N GLY A 42 8.91 25.22 18.62
CA GLY A 42 7.87 25.70 19.53
C GLY A 42 6.72 24.70 19.69
N LYS A 43 5.82 24.98 20.64
CA LYS A 43 4.80 24.04 21.12
C LYS A 43 4.07 23.27 20.02
N TYR A 44 3.55 23.96 19.00
CA TYR A 44 2.79 23.31 17.94
C TYR A 44 3.62 22.35 17.08
N SER A 45 4.92 22.64 16.91
CA SER A 45 5.83 21.78 16.19
C SER A 45 6.17 20.51 17.00
N ASP A 46 6.26 20.63 18.32
CA ASP A 46 6.52 19.51 19.23
C ASP A 46 5.27 18.62 19.35
N ASP A 47 4.09 19.23 19.46
CA ASP A 47 2.80 18.54 19.47
C ASP A 47 2.62 17.71 18.18
N PHE A 48 2.94 18.30 17.01
CA PHE A 48 2.87 17.59 15.74
C PHE A 48 3.90 16.45 15.65
N ARG A 49 5.19 16.70 15.98
CA ARG A 49 6.22 15.66 15.94
C ARG A 49 5.92 14.48 16.85
N THR A 50 5.24 14.73 17.97
CA THR A 50 4.74 13.69 18.89
C THR A 50 3.64 12.87 18.23
N ALA A 51 2.58 13.51 17.73
CA ALA A 51 1.49 12.82 17.03
C ALA A 51 1.97 12.06 15.78
N TRP A 52 2.98 12.60 15.09
CA TRP A 52 3.56 11.99 13.90
C TRP A 52 4.19 10.62 14.18
N GLN A 53 4.70 10.36 15.40
CA GLN A 53 5.23 9.03 15.74
C GLN A 53 4.17 7.93 15.66
N ASP A 54 2.93 8.24 16.04
CA ASP A 54 1.82 7.29 15.95
C ASP A 54 1.34 7.17 14.50
N TYR A 55 1.22 8.29 13.78
CA TYR A 55 0.78 8.29 12.40
C TYR A 55 1.74 7.52 11.48
N ARG A 56 3.06 7.71 11.63
CA ARG A 56 4.03 6.97 10.82
C ARG A 56 3.98 5.47 11.10
N ALA A 57 3.76 5.04 12.35
CA ALA A 57 3.61 3.64 12.69
C ALA A 57 2.32 3.04 12.11
N ASN A 58 1.25 3.84 12.04
CA ASN A 58 0.02 3.43 11.37
C ASN A 58 0.17 3.34 9.85
N LEU A 59 0.99 4.20 9.23
CA LEU A 59 1.34 4.08 7.81
C LEU A 59 2.14 2.81 7.53
N ASP A 60 3.08 2.43 8.41
CA ASP A 60 3.80 1.15 8.29
C ASP A 60 2.84 -0.04 8.34
N ARG A 61 1.92 -0.06 9.31
CA ARG A 61 0.89 -1.12 9.41
C ARG A 61 -0.04 -1.15 8.21
N LEU A 62 -0.41 0.01 7.67
CA LEU A 62 -1.24 0.11 6.48
C LEU A 62 -0.50 -0.47 5.27
N GLN A 63 0.77 -0.12 5.10
CA GLN A 63 1.62 -0.66 4.04
C GLN A 63 1.70 -2.19 4.13
N GLU A 64 2.02 -2.73 5.31
CA GLU A 64 2.10 -4.18 5.54
C GLU A 64 0.77 -4.89 5.22
N ALA A 65 -0.36 -4.32 5.63
CA ALA A 65 -1.68 -4.88 5.35
C ALA A 65 -2.01 -4.88 3.84
N LEU A 66 -1.65 -3.82 3.13
CA LEU A 66 -1.86 -3.71 1.68
C LEU A 66 -0.95 -4.66 0.91
N ASP A 67 0.31 -4.79 1.30
CA ASP A 67 1.27 -5.73 0.70
C ASP A 67 0.82 -7.19 0.92
N GLY A 68 0.33 -7.51 2.12
CA GLY A 68 -0.26 -8.81 2.43
C GLY A 68 -1.48 -9.10 1.55
N ALA A 69 -2.42 -8.15 1.46
CA ALA A 69 -3.60 -8.30 0.62
C ALA A 69 -3.25 -8.43 -0.88
N ALA A 70 -2.23 -7.72 -1.36
CA ALA A 70 -1.74 -7.86 -2.72
C ALA A 70 -1.17 -9.27 -2.98
N ALA A 71 -0.41 -9.82 -2.02
CA ALA A 71 0.11 -11.19 -2.14
C ALA A 71 -1.01 -12.24 -2.20
N ASP A 72 -2.07 -12.07 -1.41
CA ASP A 72 -3.24 -12.94 -1.41
C ASP A 72 -4.02 -12.86 -2.73
N VAL A 73 -4.28 -11.65 -3.23
CA VAL A 73 -4.95 -11.44 -4.52
C VAL A 73 -4.16 -12.04 -5.66
N ARG A 74 -2.83 -11.87 -5.67
CA ARG A 74 -1.95 -12.50 -6.66
C ARG A 74 -2.05 -14.02 -6.63
N THR A 75 -2.01 -14.60 -5.44
CA THR A 75 -2.13 -16.06 -5.26
C THR A 75 -3.46 -16.55 -5.81
N ASN A 76 -4.56 -15.87 -5.47
CA ASN A 76 -5.88 -16.22 -5.97
C ASN A 76 -5.99 -16.09 -7.50
N HIS A 77 -5.52 -14.97 -8.06
CA HIS A 77 -5.48 -14.73 -9.50
C HIS A 77 -4.76 -15.87 -10.24
N ASN A 78 -3.56 -16.22 -9.78
CA ASN A 78 -2.72 -17.23 -10.43
C ASN A 78 -3.31 -18.65 -10.30
N ASN A 79 -3.96 -18.96 -9.18
CA ASN A 79 -4.68 -20.22 -9.01
C ASN A 79 -5.86 -20.34 -9.97
N ILE A 80 -6.64 -19.27 -10.14
CA ILE A 80 -7.76 -19.24 -11.10
C ILE A 80 -7.25 -19.39 -12.52
N ALA A 81 -6.21 -18.62 -12.90
CA ALA A 81 -5.62 -18.69 -14.24
C ALA A 81 -5.12 -20.11 -14.55
N GLN A 82 -4.41 -20.74 -13.60
CA GLN A 82 -3.96 -22.12 -13.73
C GLN A 82 -5.12 -23.13 -13.86
N ALA A 83 -6.15 -23.02 -13.03
CA ALA A 83 -7.28 -23.94 -13.03
C ALA A 83 -8.13 -23.85 -14.31
N THR A 84 -8.10 -22.70 -14.98
CA THR A 84 -8.94 -22.39 -16.14
C THR A 84 -8.17 -22.42 -17.46
N GLY A 85 -6.84 -22.61 -17.42
CA GLY A 85 -5.98 -22.66 -18.60
C GLY A 85 -5.62 -21.29 -19.17
N GLU A 86 -5.97 -20.20 -18.48
CA GLU A 86 -5.59 -18.84 -18.85
C GLU A 86 -4.08 -18.63 -18.60
N ALA A 87 -3.41 -17.96 -19.55
CA ALA A 87 -1.99 -17.67 -19.46
C ALA A 87 -1.66 -16.41 -18.62
N ASP A 88 -2.67 -15.57 -18.35
CA ASP A 88 -2.49 -14.30 -17.65
C ASP A 88 -2.21 -14.55 -16.16
N ARG A 89 -1.01 -14.17 -15.70
CA ARG A 89 -0.54 -14.34 -14.32
C ARG A 89 0.13 -13.05 -13.86
N ILE A 90 -0.04 -12.74 -12.58
CA ILE A 90 0.52 -11.53 -11.92
C ILE A 90 1.45 -11.90 -10.77
#